data_AF-A0A2D9Y2K5-F1
#
_entry.id   AF-A0A2D9Y2K5-F1
#
_cell.length_a   1.000
_cell.length_b   1.000
_cell.length_c   1.000
_cell.angle_alpha   90.00
_cell.angle_beta   90.00
_cell.angle_gamma   90.00
#
_symmetry.space_group_name_H-M   'P 1'
#
loop_
_entity.id
_entity.type
_entity.pdbx_description
1 polymer ?
#
loop_
_entity_poly.entity_id
_entity_poly.type
_entity_poly.pdbx_seq_one_letter_code
_entity_poly.pdbx_strand_id
1 'polypeptide(L)'
;MSCNSNSQTKKNDVNNTSAQEPIRVEPINGIERAYFASGCFWCVEAIYESVKGVQEVISGYSGGHTENPTYESSNTGRTGHAESVEVYYDPSVVSFE
;
A
#
# COMPACT_ATOMS: atom_id res chain seq x y z
N MET A 1 -33.02 -13.57 -17.16
CA MET A 1 -31.57 -13.41 -17.42
C MET A 1 -30.86 -13.78 -16.13
N SER A 2 -30.42 -15.03 -16.02
CA SER A 2 -29.81 -15.59 -14.82
C SER A 2 -28.49 -16.20 -15.25
N CYS A 3 -27.37 -15.67 -14.75
CA CYS A 3 -26.04 -16.19 -15.06
C CYS A 3 -25.87 -17.53 -14.33
N ASN A 4 -25.70 -18.59 -15.11
CA ASN A 4 -25.32 -19.91 -14.63
C ASN A 4 -24.02 -20.31 -15.34
N SER A 5 -22.91 -20.34 -14.59
CA SER A 5 -21.65 -20.89 -15.05
C SER A 5 -21.04 -21.69 -13.91
N ASN A 6 -21.18 -23.01 -13.98
CA ASN A 6 -20.48 -23.94 -13.12
C ASN A 6 -19.50 -24.74 -14.00
N SER A 7 -18.20 -24.52 -13.82
CA SER A 7 -17.18 -25.52 -14.14
C SER A 7 -16.00 -25.34 -13.20
N GLN A 8 -15.89 -26.28 -12.27
CA GLN A 8 -14.72 -26.61 -11.47
C GLN A 8 -13.53 -26.88 -12.44
N THR A 9 -12.23 -26.74 -12.15
CA THR A 9 -11.46 -27.21 -10.99
C THR A 9 -10.01 -26.76 -11.21
N LYS A 10 -9.29 -26.31 -10.19
CA LYS A 10 -7.94 -26.77 -9.78
C LYS A 10 -7.52 -26.01 -8.52
N LYS A 11 -7.38 -26.77 -7.43
CA LYS A 11 -6.69 -26.38 -6.19
C LYS A 11 -5.19 -26.19 -6.46
N ASN A 12 -4.52 -25.52 -5.51
CA ASN A 12 -3.08 -25.23 -5.37
C ASN A 12 -2.76 -23.82 -5.91
N ASP A 13 -2.59 -22.75 -5.13
CA ASP A 13 -1.94 -22.63 -3.82
C ASP A 13 -2.65 -21.59 -2.93
N VAL A 14 -3.39 -22.07 -1.93
CA VAL A 14 -3.84 -21.26 -0.79
C VAL A 14 -2.83 -21.48 0.30
N ASN A 15 -1.66 -20.84 0.22
CA ASN A 15 -0.64 -20.84 1.27
C ASN A 15 0.29 -19.65 1.06
N ASN A 16 -0.12 -18.46 1.52
CA ASN A 16 0.76 -17.44 2.13
C ASN A 16 -0.05 -16.21 2.57
N THR A 17 -1.12 -16.42 3.34
CA THR A 17 -1.48 -15.43 4.36
C THR A 17 -0.61 -15.73 5.58
N SER A 18 0.70 -15.55 5.43
CA SER A 18 1.54 -15.40 6.61
C SER A 18 1.14 -14.06 7.20
N ALA A 19 0.68 -14.05 8.45
CA ALA A 19 0.70 -12.84 9.24
C ALA A 19 2.17 -12.45 9.38
N GLN A 20 2.70 -11.77 8.36
CA GLN A 20 4.04 -11.23 8.40
C GLN A 20 4.04 -10.21 9.53
N GLU A 21 4.96 -10.37 10.48
CA GLU A 21 5.21 -9.32 11.47
C GLU A 21 5.46 -8.02 10.70
N PRO A 22 4.84 -6.90 11.09
CA PRO A 22 5.02 -5.65 10.39
C PRO A 22 6.50 -5.32 10.37
N ILE A 23 7.06 -5.19 9.17
CA ILE A 23 8.46 -4.83 8.98
C ILE A 23 8.61 -3.41 9.51
N ARG A 24 9.23 -3.28 10.68
CA ARG A 24 9.58 -1.97 11.25
C ARG A 24 10.89 -1.53 10.62
N VAL A 25 10.84 -0.41 9.92
CA VAL A 25 12.02 0.31 9.48
C VAL A 25 12.50 1.20 10.61
N GLU A 26 13.79 1.16 10.91
CA GLU A 26 14.40 2.03 11.92
C GLU A 26 14.17 3.50 11.57
N PRO A 27 13.81 4.35 12.54
CA PRO A 27 13.59 5.78 12.31
C PRO A 27 14.88 6.47 11.83
N ILE A 28 14.75 7.41 10.90
CA ILE A 28 15.87 8.23 10.42
C ILE A 28 15.71 9.61 11.07
N ASN A 29 16.70 10.03 11.87
CA ASN A 29 16.66 11.30 12.60
C ASN A 29 15.39 11.48 13.47
N GLY A 30 14.85 10.38 14.02
CA GLY A 30 13.63 10.40 14.81
C GLY A 30 12.34 10.47 13.99
N ILE A 31 12.42 10.42 12.66
CA ILE A 31 11.26 10.37 11.76
C ILE A 31 10.94 8.93 11.40
N GLU A 32 9.68 8.57 11.58
CA GLU A 32 9.14 7.24 11.26
C GLU A 32 8.45 7.24 9.89
N ARG A 33 8.28 6.03 9.34
CA ARG A 33 7.70 5.79 8.03
C ARG A 33 6.48 4.89 8.16
N ALA A 34 5.37 5.32 7.58
CA ALA A 34 4.15 4.53 7.48
C ALA A 34 3.73 4.39 6.01
N TYR A 35 3.09 3.28 5.67
CA TYR A 35 2.58 3.03 4.33
C TYR A 35 1.08 2.77 4.38
N PHE A 36 0.34 3.48 3.53
CA PHE A 36 -1.12 3.37 3.46
C PHE A 36 -1.59 3.14 2.03
N ALA A 37 -2.52 2.22 1.85
CA ALA A 37 -3.15 1.91 0.57
C ALA A 37 -4.68 2.04 0.68
N SER A 38 -5.20 3.26 0.56
CA SER A 38 -6.59 3.62 0.87
C SER A 38 -7.40 4.16 -0.32
N GLY A 39 -6.95 3.91 -1.54
CA GLY A 39 -7.62 4.32 -2.77
C GLY A 39 -6.71 5.14 -3.67
N CYS A 40 -7.24 6.20 -4.29
CA CYS A 40 -6.44 7.06 -5.17
C CYS A 40 -5.35 7.79 -4.38
N PHE A 41 -4.07 7.53 -4.70
CA PHE A 41 -2.97 8.10 -3.91
C PHE A 41 -2.97 9.64 -3.89
N TRP A 42 -3.47 10.31 -4.94
CA TRP A 42 -3.51 11.78 -4.99
C TRP A 42 -4.41 12.38 -3.92
N CYS A 43 -5.55 11.73 -3.66
CA CYS A 43 -6.45 12.19 -2.61
C CYS A 43 -5.86 11.94 -1.23
N VAL A 44 -5.20 10.79 -1.07
CA VAL A 44 -4.66 10.33 0.21
C VAL A 44 -3.42 11.13 0.60
N GLU A 45 -2.53 11.39 -0.35
CA GLU A 45 -1.34 12.26 -0.21
C GLU A 45 -1.74 13.64 0.31
N ALA A 46 -2.67 14.31 -0.38
CA ALA A 46 -3.13 15.65 0.01
C ALA A 46 -3.74 15.69 1.42
N ILE A 47 -4.39 14.60 1.86
CA ILE A 47 -4.91 14.49 3.23
C ILE A 47 -3.76 14.38 4.23
N TYR A 48 -2.81 13.48 4.02
CA TYR A 48 -1.70 13.27 4.97
C TYR A 48 -0.73 14.46 5.02
N GLU A 49 -0.48 15.14 3.91
CA GLU A 49 0.32 16.38 3.88
C GLU A 49 -0.27 17.48 4.79
N SER A 50 -1.58 17.47 5.00
CA SER A 50 -2.25 18.42 5.88
C SER A 50 -2.16 18.07 7.37
N VAL A 51 -1.67 16.87 7.71
CA VAL A 51 -1.59 16.38 9.10
C VAL A 51 -0.38 17.00 9.79
N LYS A 52 -0.63 17.61 10.96
CA LYS A 52 0.45 18.16 11.79
C LYS A 52 1.38 17.05 12.26
N GLY A 53 2.68 17.20 12.01
CA GLY A 53 3.70 16.22 12.37
C GLY A 53 4.13 15.35 11.18
N VAL A 54 3.40 15.38 10.07
CA VAL A 54 3.86 14.83 8.79
C VAL A 54 4.83 15.80 8.14
N GLN A 55 5.97 15.29 7.69
CA GLN A 55 7.01 16.06 7.00
C GLN A 55 6.93 15.93 5.49
N GLU A 56 6.63 14.73 5.00
CA GLU A 56 6.60 14.41 3.58
C GLU A 56 5.68 13.21 3.33
N VAL A 57 5.02 13.22 2.17
CA VAL A 57 4.22 12.10 1.70
C VAL A 57 4.60 11.81 0.26
N ILE A 58 4.89 10.55 -0.06
CA ILE A 58 5.32 10.12 -1.40
C ILE A 58 4.33 9.11 -1.96
N SER A 59 3.73 9.42 -3.11
CA SER A 59 2.85 8.52 -3.84
C SER A 59 3.63 7.42 -4.59
N GLY A 60 3.12 6.19 -4.56
CA GLY A 60 3.75 5.04 -5.19
C GLY A 60 2.88 3.79 -5.24
N TYR A 61 3.54 2.64 -5.37
CA TYR A 61 2.90 1.33 -5.56
C TYR A 61 3.53 0.30 -4.64
N SER A 62 2.71 -0.46 -3.91
CA SER A 62 3.20 -1.48 -2.97
C SER A 62 2.36 -2.75 -2.95
N GLY A 63 2.92 -3.84 -2.40
CA GLY A 63 2.23 -5.11 -2.17
C GLY A 63 2.09 -6.05 -3.39
N GLY A 64 2.55 -5.62 -4.57
CA GLY A 64 2.51 -6.42 -5.80
C GLY A 64 3.75 -7.29 -6.03
N HIS A 65 3.77 -7.95 -7.19
CA HIS A 65 4.80 -8.92 -7.58
C HIS A 65 5.59 -8.49 -8.82
N THR A 66 5.17 -7.44 -9.52
CA THR A 66 5.93 -6.87 -10.64
C THR A 66 7.03 -5.96 -10.12
N GLU A 67 8.27 -6.18 -10.57
CA GLU A 67 9.40 -5.33 -10.21
C GLU A 67 9.31 -3.97 -10.93
N ASN A 68 9.56 -2.88 -10.20
CA ASN A 68 9.58 -1.50 -10.72
C ASN A 68 8.38 -1.16 -11.63
N PRO A 69 7.12 -1.25 -11.14
CA PRO A 69 5.95 -0.95 -11.95
C PRO A 69 5.93 0.52 -12.38
N THR A 70 5.40 0.78 -13.57
CA THR A 70 5.09 2.14 -14.03
C THR A 70 3.63 2.45 -13.76
N TYR A 71 3.25 3.71 -13.86
CA TYR A 71 1.84 4.13 -13.77
C TYR A 71 0.96 3.37 -14.78
N GLU A 72 1.42 3.26 -16.02
CA GLU A 72 0.71 2.56 -17.09
C GLU A 72 0.58 1.06 -16.81
N SER A 73 1.63 0.42 -16.31
CA SER A 73 1.57 -1.01 -16.00
C SER A 73 0.66 -1.28 -14.81
N SER A 74 0.65 -0.41 -13.80
CA SER A 74 -0.24 -0.49 -12.63
C SER A 74 -1.72 -0.44 -13.03
N ASN A 75 -2.08 0.44 -13.96
CA ASN A 75 -3.46 0.59 -14.46
C ASN A 75 -4.02 -0.66 -15.16
N THR A 76 -3.18 -1.62 -15.52
CA THR A 76 -3.65 -2.89 -16.10
C THR A 76 -4.27 -3.83 -15.07
N GLY A 77 -4.03 -3.59 -13.77
CA GLY A 77 -4.42 -4.49 -12.68
C GLY A 77 -3.62 -5.79 -12.64
N ARG A 78 -2.63 -5.98 -13.51
CA ARG A 78 -1.85 -7.22 -13.62
C ARG A 78 -0.63 -7.25 -12.72
N THR A 79 -0.19 -6.11 -12.21
CA THR A 79 1.04 -6.00 -11.42
C THR A 79 0.89 -6.48 -9.98
N GLY A 80 -0.37 -6.55 -9.51
CA GLY A 80 -0.73 -6.89 -8.14
C GLY A 80 -0.44 -5.78 -7.13
N HIS A 81 0.04 -4.62 -7.56
CA HIS A 81 0.30 -3.50 -6.65
C HIS A 81 -0.97 -2.73 -6.34
N ALA A 82 -1.04 -2.19 -5.13
CA ALA A 82 -2.01 -1.18 -4.75
C ALA A 82 -1.38 0.22 -4.84
N GLU A 83 -2.17 1.21 -5.26
CA GLU A 83 -1.82 2.61 -5.05
C GLU A 83 -1.62 2.85 -3.55
N SER A 84 -0.44 3.36 -3.20
CA SER A 84 0.00 3.51 -1.83
C SER A 84 0.70 4.85 -1.64
N VAL A 85 0.70 5.36 -0.42
CA VAL A 85 1.52 6.50 -0.01
C VAL A 85 2.50 6.06 1.07
N GLU A 86 3.69 6.64 1.04
CA GLU A 86 4.68 6.57 2.09
C GLU A 86 4.68 7.89 2.87
N VAL A 87 4.45 7.83 4.17
CA VAL A 87 4.30 8.99 5.05
C VAL A 87 5.48 9.05 6.00
N TYR A 88 6.23 10.15 5.95
CA TYR A 88 7.28 10.49 6.90
C TYR A 88 6.69 11.36 8.01
N TYR A 89 6.68 10.88 9.24
CA TYR A 89 6.07 11.59 10.37
C TYR A 89 6.94 11.60 11.62
N ASP A 90 6.76 12.64 12.43
CA ASP A 90 7.36 12.76 13.76
C ASP A 90 6.45 12.05 14.80
N PRO A 91 6.89 10.90 15.36
CA PRO A 91 6.11 10.13 16.33
C PRO A 91 5.90 10.87 17.65
N SER A 92 6.63 11.96 17.92
CA SER A 92 6.41 12.81 19.10
C SER A 92 5.22 13.78 18.93
N VAL A 93 4.77 14.00 17.69
CA VAL A 93 3.67 14.90 17.35
C VAL A 93 2.41 14.13 16.97
N VAL A 94 2.56 13.02 16.22
CA VAL A 94 1.45 12.19 15.75
C VAL A 94 1.82 10.70 15.85
N SER A 95 0.94 9.88 16.41
CA SER A 95 1.11 8.43 16.49
C SER A 95 0.73 7.74 15.18
N PHE A 96 1.17 6.49 15.03
CA PHE A 96 0.73 5.65 13.93
C PHE A 96 -0.77 5.31 14.01
N GLU A 97 -1.30 5.12 15.23
CA GLU A 97 -2.70 4.83 15.54
C GLU A 97 -3.62 6.05 15.49
#